data_AF-A0AAX3YQ62-F1
#
_entry.id   AF-A0AAX3YQ62-F1
#
_cell.length_a   1.000
_cell.length_b   1.000
_cell.length_c   1.000
_cell.angle_alpha   90.00
_cell.angle_beta   90.00
_cell.angle_gamma   90.00
#
_symmetry.space_group_name_H-M   'P 1'
#
loop_
_entity.id
_entity.type
_entity.pdbx_description
1 polymer ?
#
loop_
_entity_poly.entity_id
_entity_poly.type
_entity_poly.pdbx_seq_one_letter_code
_entity_poly.pdbx_strand_id
1 'polypeptide(L)'
;MAADDEASIFRSSPRHVALLPLWSDGTCQTLQFHTLPAEILTNARVRKYVPSDSIGPVQDAAVADLERARALSSGEPVTVPTYVGLGGIRLGDDVDHIGLEGIRLRRTTPLDPGCLNGTTRVWTVAEVDTEIRYLHNNIQKERDPRSGYPTSEPRGREHTAINQEHFQAQIEIVERLRFAVLLSSGVEEALATTEIFKALANPMVGAAAHLPSGLPHNNSAHALSREAADELDEWLPRVANMPDQLLLPMRRLIRAAAERDDPVDRLIDAVIAWEGLFGANPEIKFQVTGAISVLLETEDMTKRSALMVELGKIYGMRSTFVHGSGQVGDKKLSIETVSERAMRAVTLAIMVFREVLQRPDLVAITESKLRSQKVLLGF
;
A
#
# COMPACT_ATOMS: atom_id res chain seq x y z
N MET A 1 -2.74 -8.72 46.76
CA MET A 1 -2.71 -7.29 47.14
C MET A 1 -2.90 -6.33 45.96
N ALA A 2 -2.67 -6.69 44.69
CA ALA A 2 -2.89 -5.78 43.55
C ALA A 2 -4.35 -5.64 43.09
N ALA A 3 -5.19 -6.68 43.22
CA ALA A 3 -6.56 -6.67 42.71
C ALA A 3 -7.53 -5.76 43.48
N ASP A 4 -7.27 -5.49 44.77
CA ASP A 4 -8.12 -4.59 45.58
C ASP A 4 -7.91 -3.10 45.21
N ASP A 5 -6.74 -2.75 44.66
CA ASP A 5 -6.37 -1.38 44.34
C ASP A 5 -7.05 -0.93 43.03
N GLU A 6 -7.07 -1.80 42.01
CA GLU A 6 -7.76 -1.54 40.73
C GLU A 6 -9.26 -1.34 40.92
N ALA A 7 -9.92 -2.19 41.73
CA ALA A 7 -11.34 -2.09 42.00
C ALA A 7 -11.71 -0.79 42.75
N SER A 8 -10.77 -0.18 43.49
CA SER A 8 -10.99 1.08 44.22
C SER A 8 -11.06 2.30 43.28
N ILE A 9 -10.24 2.30 42.21
CA ILE A 9 -10.17 3.38 41.20
C ILE A 9 -11.49 3.47 40.42
N PHE A 10 -12.09 2.32 40.09
CA PHE A 10 -13.42 2.28 39.45
C PHE A 10 -14.54 2.83 40.33
N ARG A 11 -14.40 2.79 41.67
CA ARG A 11 -15.44 3.27 42.60
C ARG A 11 -15.38 4.77 42.85
N SER A 12 -14.18 5.36 42.88
CA SER A 12 -14.00 6.78 43.22
C SER A 12 -14.23 7.73 42.04
N SER A 13 -13.92 7.29 40.81
CA SER A 13 -14.07 8.13 39.60
C SER A 13 -14.24 7.30 38.32
N PRO A 14 -15.33 6.51 38.18
CA PRO A 14 -15.54 5.59 37.06
C PRO A 14 -15.52 6.28 35.69
N ARG A 15 -15.90 7.57 35.63
CA ARG A 15 -15.92 8.36 34.39
C ARG A 15 -14.53 8.70 33.86
N HIS A 16 -13.52 8.67 34.71
CA HIS A 16 -12.15 9.08 34.39
C HIS A 16 -11.18 7.88 34.30
N VAL A 17 -11.67 6.67 34.51
CA VAL A 17 -10.87 5.46 34.25
C VAL A 17 -10.58 5.41 32.76
N ALA A 18 -9.30 5.40 32.46
CA ALA A 18 -8.78 5.27 31.12
C ALA A 18 -8.25 3.85 30.94
N LEU A 19 -8.66 3.22 29.86
CA LEU A 19 -8.19 1.90 29.43
C LEU A 19 -7.16 2.08 28.31
N LEU A 20 -6.24 1.13 28.20
CA LEU A 20 -5.26 1.05 27.12
C LEU A 20 -5.42 -0.32 26.42
N PRO A 21 -6.50 -0.50 25.65
CA PRO A 21 -6.69 -1.71 24.87
C PRO A 21 -5.61 -1.81 23.78
N LEU A 22 -5.06 -3.00 23.64
CA LEU A 22 -4.19 -3.41 22.55
C LEU A 22 -5.03 -4.19 21.53
N TRP A 23 -4.99 -3.74 20.29
CA TRP A 23 -5.68 -4.35 19.16
C TRP A 23 -4.70 -5.13 18.28
N SER A 24 -5.21 -6.03 17.45
CA SER A 24 -4.40 -6.86 16.54
C SER A 24 -3.65 -6.09 15.45
N ASP A 25 -4.05 -4.85 15.18
CA ASP A 25 -3.32 -3.92 14.31
C ASP A 25 -2.17 -3.21 15.03
N GLY A 26 -1.89 -3.58 16.28
CA GLY A 26 -0.86 -2.98 17.12
C GLY A 26 -1.18 -1.58 17.62
N THR A 27 -2.36 -1.03 17.36
CA THR A 27 -2.78 0.23 17.95
C THR A 27 -3.06 0.05 19.45
N CYS A 28 -2.69 1.07 20.21
CA CYS A 28 -2.96 1.17 21.64
C CYS A 28 -3.26 2.65 21.91
N GLN A 29 -4.53 2.94 22.14
CA GLN A 29 -5.02 4.29 22.36
C GLN A 29 -5.81 4.33 23.65
N THR A 30 -5.76 5.46 24.34
CA THR A 30 -6.53 5.67 25.56
C THR A 30 -8.02 5.63 25.24
N LEU A 31 -8.72 4.70 25.85
CA LEU A 31 -10.15 4.56 25.78
C LEU A 31 -10.77 5.10 27.08
N GLN A 32 -11.57 6.15 26.97
CA GLN A 32 -12.37 6.68 28.09
C GLN A 32 -13.84 6.39 27.83
N PHE A 33 -14.55 5.86 28.83
CA PHE A 33 -15.95 5.48 28.64
C PHE A 33 -16.86 6.62 28.20
N HIS A 34 -16.54 7.85 28.60
CA HIS A 34 -17.32 9.03 28.23
C HIS A 34 -17.04 9.53 26.79
N THR A 35 -15.95 9.11 26.14
CA THR A 35 -15.62 9.49 24.76
C THR A 35 -16.20 8.51 23.73
N LEU A 36 -16.49 7.26 24.13
CA LEU A 36 -17.05 6.21 23.27
C LEU A 36 -18.22 6.67 22.36
N PRO A 37 -19.24 7.40 22.85
CA PRO A 37 -20.31 7.88 21.97
C PRO A 37 -19.82 8.80 20.85
N ALA A 38 -18.83 9.65 21.13
CA ALA A 38 -18.24 10.54 20.14
C ALA A 38 -17.43 9.77 19.10
N GLU A 39 -16.67 8.74 19.52
CA GLU A 39 -15.90 7.88 18.61
C GLU A 39 -16.81 7.11 17.65
N ILE A 40 -17.88 6.49 18.17
CA ILE A 40 -18.88 5.76 17.37
C ILE A 40 -19.53 6.69 16.33
N LEU A 41 -19.92 7.90 16.75
CA LEU A 41 -20.54 8.87 15.83
C LEU A 41 -19.56 9.40 14.79
N THR A 42 -18.28 9.57 15.14
CA THR A 42 -17.25 10.03 14.20
C THR A 42 -16.97 8.97 13.14
N ASN A 43 -16.80 7.71 13.55
CA ASN A 43 -16.62 6.58 12.61
C ASN A 43 -17.81 6.39 11.67
N ALA A 44 -19.04 6.52 12.17
CA ALA A 44 -20.24 6.39 11.37
C ALA A 44 -20.30 7.42 10.23
N ARG A 45 -19.88 8.66 10.49
CA ARG A 45 -19.84 9.75 9.49
C ARG A 45 -18.86 9.47 8.36
N VAL A 46 -17.73 8.86 8.67
CA VAL A 46 -16.70 8.50 7.67
C VAL A 46 -17.23 7.51 6.64
N ARG A 47 -18.03 6.53 7.07
CA ARG A 47 -18.47 5.40 6.21
C ARG A 47 -19.57 5.74 5.23
N LYS A 48 -20.29 6.85 5.43
CA LYS A 48 -21.48 7.20 4.64
C LYS A 48 -21.44 8.67 4.25
N TYR A 49 -21.05 8.94 3.01
CA TYR A 49 -21.33 10.21 2.35
C TYR A 49 -22.62 10.09 1.55
N VAL A 50 -23.62 10.92 1.86
CA VAL A 50 -24.80 11.11 1.01
C VAL A 50 -25.07 12.62 0.92
N PRO A 51 -25.08 13.21 -0.29
CA PRO A 51 -25.28 14.64 -0.50
C PRO A 51 -26.62 15.19 0.04
N SER A 52 -27.61 14.33 0.27
CA SER A 52 -28.94 14.68 0.79
C SER A 52 -29.50 13.52 1.63
N ASP A 53 -30.00 13.83 2.83
CA ASP A 53 -30.47 12.89 3.86
C ASP A 53 -29.39 11.97 4.47
N SER A 54 -28.50 12.57 5.27
CA SER A 54 -27.40 11.87 5.94
C SER A 54 -27.77 11.33 7.33
N ILE A 55 -28.92 11.72 7.90
CA ILE A 55 -29.25 11.36 9.29
C ILE A 55 -29.49 9.86 9.41
N GLY A 56 -30.38 9.29 8.58
CA GLY A 56 -30.68 7.86 8.59
C GLY A 56 -29.43 6.99 8.37
N PRO A 57 -28.68 7.19 7.27
CA PRO A 57 -27.45 6.43 7.01
C PRO A 57 -26.39 6.52 8.12
N VAL A 58 -26.23 7.70 8.74
CA VAL A 58 -25.29 7.88 9.87
C VAL A 58 -25.81 7.18 11.13
N GLN A 59 -27.12 7.20 11.40
CA GLN A 59 -27.72 6.44 12.50
C GLN A 59 -27.51 4.94 12.32
N ASP A 60 -27.80 4.40 11.14
CA ASP A 60 -27.59 2.99 10.83
C ASP A 60 -26.12 2.59 10.98
N ALA A 61 -25.20 3.43 10.49
CA ALA A 61 -23.77 3.21 10.65
C ALA A 61 -23.32 3.27 12.12
N ALA A 62 -23.88 4.18 12.93
CA ALA A 62 -23.57 4.29 14.35
C ALA A 62 -24.09 3.08 15.15
N VAL A 63 -25.27 2.57 14.82
CA VAL A 63 -25.79 1.32 15.40
C VAL A 63 -24.87 0.15 15.03
N ALA A 64 -24.48 0.03 13.77
CA ALA A 64 -23.56 -1.02 13.33
C ALA A 64 -22.18 -0.91 14.00
N ASP A 65 -21.67 0.30 14.26
CA ASP A 65 -20.41 0.48 15.00
C ASP A 65 -20.55 0.17 16.48
N LEU A 66 -21.69 0.47 17.10
CA LEU A 66 -21.98 0.03 18.46
C LEU A 66 -22.04 -1.50 18.58
N GLU A 67 -22.61 -2.19 17.59
CA GLU A 67 -22.63 -3.66 17.54
C GLU A 67 -21.22 -4.23 17.41
N ARG A 68 -20.39 -3.70 16.51
CA ARG A 68 -18.98 -4.10 16.39
C ARG A 68 -18.18 -3.81 17.66
N ALA A 69 -18.41 -2.67 18.31
CA ALA A 69 -17.79 -2.33 19.59
C ALA A 69 -18.13 -3.36 20.69
N ARG A 70 -19.38 -3.84 20.73
CA ARG A 70 -19.82 -4.90 21.66
C ARG A 70 -19.18 -6.25 21.34
N ALA A 71 -19.12 -6.62 20.06
CA ALA A 71 -18.46 -7.85 19.61
C ALA A 71 -16.97 -7.85 19.99
N LEU A 72 -16.24 -6.76 19.69
CA LEU A 72 -14.84 -6.57 20.10
C LEU A 72 -14.64 -6.66 21.61
N SER A 73 -15.53 -6.01 22.38
CA SER A 73 -15.49 -6.06 23.85
C SER A 73 -15.74 -7.47 24.40
N SER A 74 -16.37 -8.34 23.61
CA SER A 74 -16.62 -9.74 23.94
C SER A 74 -15.49 -10.66 23.45
N GLY A 75 -14.45 -10.12 22.81
CA GLY A 75 -13.32 -10.85 22.24
C GLY A 75 -13.56 -11.43 20.85
N GLU A 76 -14.69 -11.09 20.21
CA GLU A 76 -14.99 -11.53 18.85
C GLU A 76 -14.21 -10.69 17.82
N PRO A 77 -13.64 -11.31 16.77
CA PRO A 77 -13.08 -10.57 15.65
C PRO A 77 -14.17 -9.79 14.91
N VAL A 78 -13.86 -8.57 14.48
CA VAL A 78 -14.77 -7.78 13.63
C VAL A 78 -14.06 -7.24 12.41
N THR A 79 -14.78 -7.17 11.29
CA THR A 79 -14.27 -6.52 10.07
C THR A 79 -14.66 -5.06 10.05
N VAL A 80 -13.65 -4.20 9.86
CA VAL A 80 -13.78 -2.74 9.73
C VAL A 80 -12.97 -2.25 8.53
N PRO A 81 -13.32 -1.11 7.92
CA PRO A 81 -12.53 -0.56 6.84
C PRO A 81 -11.25 0.10 7.37
N THR A 82 -10.13 -0.23 6.73
CA THR A 82 -8.90 0.57 6.72
C THR A 82 -8.95 1.50 5.51
N TYR A 83 -8.91 2.81 5.76
CA TYR A 83 -8.83 3.82 4.72
C TYR A 83 -7.39 4.12 4.38
N VAL A 84 -7.07 4.01 3.08
CA VAL A 84 -5.74 4.31 2.56
C VAL A 84 -5.88 5.42 1.53
N GLY A 85 -5.25 6.56 1.81
CA GLY A 85 -5.20 7.68 0.88
C GLY A 85 -4.20 7.41 -0.23
N LEU A 86 -4.64 7.47 -1.49
CA LEU A 86 -3.79 7.27 -2.65
C LEU A 86 -3.48 8.60 -3.35
N GLY A 87 -2.20 8.92 -3.46
CA GLY A 87 -1.67 10.03 -4.26
C GLY A 87 -1.45 9.62 -5.72
N GLY A 88 -1.36 10.61 -6.62
CA GLY A 88 -1.05 10.39 -8.04
C GLY A 88 -2.26 10.06 -8.92
N ILE A 89 -3.38 9.63 -8.33
CA ILE A 89 -4.61 9.25 -9.05
C ILE A 89 -5.86 9.93 -8.50
N ARG A 90 -6.84 10.13 -9.38
CA ARG A 90 -8.24 10.46 -9.07
C ARG A 90 -9.15 9.57 -9.90
N LEU A 91 -10.28 9.12 -9.37
CA LEU A 91 -11.30 8.47 -10.22
C LEU A 91 -11.88 9.49 -11.21
N GLY A 92 -12.02 9.10 -12.48
CA GLY A 92 -12.68 9.91 -13.50
C GLY A 92 -14.11 10.26 -13.10
N ASP A 93 -14.66 11.35 -13.64
CA ASP A 93 -15.95 11.90 -13.21
C ASP A 93 -17.14 10.95 -13.42
N ASP A 94 -16.99 9.95 -14.28
CA ASP A 94 -17.96 8.90 -14.58
C ASP A 94 -17.72 7.59 -13.78
N VAL A 95 -16.65 7.52 -12.98
CA VAL A 95 -16.32 6.38 -12.11
C VAL A 95 -16.60 6.75 -10.67
N ASP A 96 -17.71 6.22 -10.12
CA ASP A 96 -18.11 6.50 -8.72
C ASP A 96 -17.24 5.73 -7.73
N HIS A 97 -17.04 4.45 -8.00
CA HIS A 97 -16.18 3.55 -7.22
C HIS A 97 -15.76 2.34 -8.05
N ILE A 98 -14.67 1.70 -7.64
CA ILE A 98 -14.25 0.39 -8.15
C ILE A 98 -14.32 -0.57 -6.97
N GLY A 99 -15.18 -1.59 -7.07
CA GLY A 99 -15.45 -2.56 -6.02
C GLY A 99 -14.75 -3.88 -6.31
N LEU A 100 -14.04 -4.40 -5.31
CA LEU A 100 -13.19 -5.58 -5.40
C LEU A 100 -13.46 -6.46 -4.16
N GLU A 101 -12.99 -7.71 -4.16
CA GLU A 101 -13.10 -8.56 -2.98
C GLU A 101 -12.29 -7.96 -1.82
N GLY A 102 -12.99 -7.43 -0.82
CA GLY A 102 -12.40 -6.81 0.36
C GLY A 102 -11.72 -5.44 0.12
N ILE A 103 -11.84 -4.84 -1.07
CA ILE A 103 -11.30 -3.50 -1.36
C ILE A 103 -12.33 -2.67 -2.13
N ARG A 104 -12.46 -1.39 -1.78
CA ARG A 104 -13.23 -0.43 -2.56
C ARG A 104 -12.44 0.85 -2.79
N LEU A 105 -12.19 1.19 -4.05
CA LEU A 105 -11.66 2.50 -4.42
C LEU A 105 -12.82 3.47 -4.57
N ARG A 106 -12.75 4.64 -3.92
CA ARG A 106 -13.73 5.71 -4.06
C ARG A 106 -13.06 7.08 -4.12
N ARG A 107 -13.82 8.08 -4.58
CA ARG A 107 -13.41 9.48 -4.45
C ARG A 107 -13.40 9.89 -2.98
N THR A 108 -12.54 10.86 -2.69
CA THR A 108 -12.59 11.62 -1.44
C THR A 108 -13.95 12.30 -1.29
N THR A 109 -14.44 12.36 -0.05
CA THR A 109 -15.68 13.05 0.30
C THR A 109 -15.37 14.36 1.03
N PRO A 110 -16.28 15.35 1.02
CA PRO A 110 -16.14 16.56 1.85
C PRO A 110 -15.93 16.30 3.35
N LEU A 111 -16.27 15.12 3.86
CA LEU A 111 -16.09 14.74 5.27
C LEU A 111 -14.69 14.18 5.54
N ASP A 112 -14.01 13.61 4.55
CA ASP A 112 -12.71 12.94 4.75
C ASP A 112 -11.64 13.87 5.37
N PRO A 113 -11.51 15.16 4.99
CA PRO A 113 -10.60 16.08 5.68
C PRO A 113 -10.91 16.26 7.16
N GLY A 114 -12.18 16.32 7.54
CA GLY A 114 -12.59 16.53 8.93
C GLY A 114 -12.60 15.26 9.78
N CYS A 115 -12.73 14.09 9.15
CA CYS A 115 -13.00 12.83 9.85
C CYS A 115 -11.99 11.72 9.60
N LEU A 116 -11.10 11.84 8.62
CA LEU A 116 -10.10 10.82 8.29
C LEU A 116 -8.67 11.35 8.29
N ASN A 117 -8.41 12.34 7.45
CA ASN A 117 -7.06 12.58 6.97
C ASN A 117 -6.59 14.01 7.17
N GLY A 118 -7.41 14.96 7.62
CA GLY A 118 -6.96 16.35 7.82
C GLY A 118 -6.55 17.09 6.54
N THR A 119 -6.82 16.56 5.34
CA THR A 119 -6.33 17.14 4.08
C THR A 119 -7.28 16.97 2.90
N THR A 120 -7.38 18.01 2.07
CA THR A 120 -8.09 17.99 0.79
C THR A 120 -7.21 17.57 -0.38
N ARG A 121 -5.95 17.21 -0.13
CA ARG A 121 -4.97 16.87 -1.19
C ARG A 121 -5.05 15.43 -1.69
N VAL A 122 -5.88 14.60 -1.07
CA VAL A 122 -6.09 13.21 -1.49
C VAL A 122 -7.42 13.11 -2.22
N TRP A 123 -7.39 12.63 -3.46
CA TRP A 123 -8.58 12.51 -4.32
C TRP A 123 -9.18 11.12 -4.32
N THR A 124 -8.39 10.09 -4.03
CA THR A 124 -8.80 8.68 -4.05
C THR A 124 -8.51 8.04 -2.69
N VAL A 125 -9.49 7.31 -2.17
CA VAL A 125 -9.38 6.53 -0.93
C VAL A 125 -9.68 5.07 -1.26
N ALA A 126 -8.79 4.17 -0.85
CA ALA A 126 -9.07 2.74 -0.82
C ALA A 126 -9.63 2.36 0.55
N GLU A 127 -10.79 1.73 0.59
CA GLU A 127 -11.39 1.11 1.78
C GLU A 127 -11.03 -0.38 1.75
N VAL A 128 -10.21 -0.83 2.67
CA VAL A 128 -9.75 -2.23 2.77
C VAL A 128 -10.42 -2.90 3.95
N ASP A 129 -11.17 -3.97 3.71
CA ASP A 129 -11.78 -4.76 4.77
C ASP A 129 -10.68 -5.40 5.63
N THR A 130 -10.69 -5.04 6.91
CA THR A 130 -9.61 -5.36 7.85
C THR A 130 -10.21 -6.00 9.10
N GLU A 131 -9.83 -7.25 9.35
CA GLU A 131 -10.23 -7.94 10.58
C GLU A 131 -9.40 -7.44 11.77
N ILE A 132 -10.09 -6.98 12.80
CA ILE A 132 -9.46 -6.50 14.03
C ILE A 132 -9.93 -7.34 15.22
N ARG A 133 -9.01 -7.58 16.14
CA ARG A 133 -9.25 -8.36 17.37
C ARG A 133 -8.81 -7.57 18.58
N TYR A 134 -9.57 -7.69 19.64
CA TYR A 134 -9.13 -7.31 20.97
C TYR A 134 -8.09 -8.32 21.46
N LEU A 135 -6.90 -7.86 21.85
CA LEU A 135 -5.84 -8.75 22.36
C LEU A 135 -5.77 -8.68 23.88
N HIS A 136 -5.62 -7.47 24.42
CA HIS A 136 -5.36 -7.26 25.83
C HIS A 136 -5.78 -5.85 26.24
N ASN A 137 -5.94 -5.60 27.53
CA ASN A 137 -6.18 -4.25 28.05
C ASN A 137 -5.46 -4.04 29.38
N ASN A 138 -4.93 -2.84 29.54
CA ASN A 138 -4.36 -2.37 30.79
C ASN A 138 -5.17 -1.18 31.30
N ILE A 139 -5.34 -1.09 32.62
CA ILE A 139 -5.80 0.16 33.22
C ILE A 139 -4.66 1.17 33.09
N GLN A 140 -4.96 2.33 32.53
CA GLN A 140 -4.01 3.42 32.46
C GLN A 140 -3.71 3.91 33.88
N LYS A 141 -2.55 3.51 34.40
CA LYS A 141 -2.00 4.04 35.65
C LYS A 141 -1.80 5.55 35.51
N GLU A 142 -1.81 6.29 36.62
CA GLU A 142 -1.64 7.74 36.63
C GLU A 142 -0.50 8.20 35.71
N ARG A 143 -0.70 9.35 35.05
CA ARG A 143 0.30 9.95 34.15
C ARG A 143 1.64 10.03 34.88
N ASP A 144 2.70 9.61 34.22
CA ASP A 144 4.05 9.81 34.75
C ASP A 144 4.22 11.32 35.04
N PRO A 145 4.48 11.72 36.30
CA PRO A 145 4.57 13.13 36.68
C PRO A 145 5.63 13.92 35.90
N ARG A 146 6.63 13.22 35.32
CA ARG A 146 7.73 13.83 34.57
C ARG A 146 7.38 14.05 33.11
N SER A 147 6.72 13.09 32.48
CA SER A 147 6.42 13.14 31.04
C SER A 147 5.00 13.64 30.76
N GLY A 148 4.08 13.54 31.72
CA GLY A 148 2.66 13.81 31.53
C GLY A 148 1.95 12.75 30.67
N TYR A 149 2.66 11.69 30.25
CA TYR A 149 2.14 10.61 29.42
C TYR A 149 1.87 9.35 30.26
N PRO A 150 0.95 8.47 29.82
CA PRO A 150 0.82 7.13 30.39
C PRO A 150 2.14 6.36 30.37
N THR A 151 2.41 5.62 31.44
CA THR A 151 3.49 4.63 31.44
C THR A 151 3.11 3.48 30.52
N SER A 152 3.89 3.30 29.45
CA SER A 152 3.71 2.18 28.51
C SER A 152 4.29 0.91 29.13
N GLU A 153 3.46 -0.12 29.33
CA GLU A 153 3.96 -1.44 29.69
C GLU A 153 4.53 -2.15 28.44
N PRO A 154 5.67 -2.85 28.54
CA PRO A 154 6.26 -3.55 27.40
C PRO A 154 5.28 -4.57 26.81
N ARG A 155 5.12 -4.57 25.48
CA ARG A 155 4.28 -5.54 24.77
C ARG A 155 4.86 -6.96 24.94
N GLY A 156 4.01 -7.92 25.28
CA GLY A 156 4.37 -9.35 25.27
C GLY A 156 4.76 -9.83 23.87
N ARG A 157 5.61 -10.87 23.79
CA ARG A 157 6.10 -11.42 22.51
C ARG A 157 4.96 -11.96 21.62
N GLU A 158 3.91 -12.53 22.22
CA GLU A 158 2.76 -13.08 21.50
C GLU A 158 2.00 -12.00 20.72
N HIS A 159 1.79 -10.83 21.32
CA HIS A 159 1.13 -9.70 20.65
C HIS A 159 1.98 -9.14 19.51
N THR A 160 3.31 -9.17 19.63
CA THR A 160 4.21 -8.71 18.56
C THR A 160 4.04 -9.53 17.29
N ALA A 161 3.89 -10.85 17.39
CA ALA A 161 3.69 -11.72 16.22
C ALA A 161 2.37 -11.42 15.50
N ILE A 162 1.26 -11.33 16.27
CA ILE A 162 -0.07 -11.00 15.73
C ILE A 162 -0.06 -9.63 15.04
N ASN A 163 0.52 -8.63 15.69
CA ASN A 163 0.62 -7.29 15.12
C ASN A 163 1.44 -7.28 13.82
N GLN A 164 2.57 -7.98 13.80
CA GLN A 164 3.44 -8.05 12.63
C GLN A 164 2.75 -8.75 11.46
N GLU A 165 2.03 -9.85 11.71
CA GLU A 165 1.22 -10.53 10.70
C GLU A 165 0.14 -9.61 10.13
N HIS A 166 -0.60 -8.91 11.01
CA HIS A 166 -1.63 -7.96 10.61
C HIS A 166 -1.06 -6.80 9.76
N PHE A 167 0.04 -6.20 10.20
CA PHE A 167 0.72 -5.13 9.45
C PHE A 167 1.19 -5.62 8.08
N GLN A 168 1.77 -6.82 8.02
CA GLN A 168 2.28 -7.38 6.78
C GLN A 168 1.14 -7.66 5.78
N ALA A 169 0.03 -8.24 6.26
CA ALA A 169 -1.15 -8.48 5.43
C ALA A 169 -1.72 -7.17 4.85
N GLN A 170 -1.83 -6.11 5.66
CA GLN A 170 -2.30 -4.80 5.21
C GLN A 170 -1.36 -4.17 4.19
N ILE A 171 -0.04 -4.23 4.42
CA ILE A 171 0.96 -3.73 3.47
C ILE A 171 0.83 -4.46 2.14
N GLU A 172 0.70 -5.79 2.16
CA GLU A 172 0.61 -6.60 0.95
C GLU A 172 -0.65 -6.30 0.13
N ILE A 173 -1.81 -6.16 0.78
CA ILE A 173 -3.06 -5.80 0.09
C ILE A 173 -2.91 -4.45 -0.61
N VAL A 174 -2.36 -3.45 0.08
CA VAL A 174 -2.18 -2.11 -0.48
C VAL A 174 -1.12 -2.09 -1.58
N GLU A 175 0.01 -2.79 -1.41
CA GLU A 175 1.05 -2.90 -2.44
C GLU A 175 0.52 -3.58 -3.69
N ARG A 176 -0.27 -4.66 -3.54
CA ARG A 176 -0.91 -5.36 -4.66
C ARG A 176 -1.93 -4.47 -5.38
N LEU A 177 -2.73 -3.71 -4.64
CA LEU A 177 -3.63 -2.71 -5.23
C LEU A 177 -2.87 -1.65 -6.03
N ARG A 178 -1.84 -1.04 -5.42
CA ARG A 178 -1.00 -0.03 -6.09
C ARG A 178 -0.33 -0.58 -7.34
N PHE A 179 0.10 -1.84 -7.29
CA PHE A 179 0.69 -2.51 -8.42
C PHE A 179 -0.31 -2.80 -9.53
N ALA A 180 -1.52 -3.27 -9.19
CA ALA A 180 -2.57 -3.49 -10.17
C ALA A 180 -2.96 -2.18 -10.90
N VAL A 181 -3.02 -1.05 -10.18
CA VAL A 181 -3.21 0.28 -10.78
C VAL A 181 -2.06 0.64 -11.72
N LEU A 182 -0.82 0.32 -11.35
CA LEU A 182 0.33 0.54 -12.22
C LEU A 182 0.25 -0.31 -13.49
N LEU A 183 -0.20 -1.57 -13.40
CA LEU A 183 -0.34 -2.45 -14.56
C LEU A 183 -1.54 -2.12 -15.45
N SER A 184 -2.61 -1.58 -14.87
CA SER A 184 -3.82 -1.13 -15.60
C SER A 184 -3.62 0.18 -16.35
N SER A 185 -2.48 0.83 -16.15
CA SER A 185 -2.10 1.98 -16.94
C SER A 185 -1.53 1.60 -18.30
N GLY A 186 -1.77 2.48 -19.28
CA GLY A 186 -1.09 2.37 -20.58
C GLY A 186 0.43 2.43 -20.41
N VAL A 187 1.16 1.72 -21.27
CA VAL A 187 2.63 1.60 -21.21
C VAL A 187 3.35 2.96 -21.22
N GLU A 188 2.76 3.98 -21.84
CA GLU A 188 3.31 5.33 -21.94
C GLU A 188 2.90 6.26 -20.78
N GLU A 189 1.83 5.94 -20.06
CA GLU A 189 1.28 6.75 -18.96
C GLU A 189 1.24 5.96 -17.66
N ALA A 190 2.40 5.59 -17.14
CA ALA A 190 2.51 4.81 -15.91
C ALA A 190 1.76 5.50 -14.74
N LEU A 191 0.60 4.95 -14.34
CA LEU A 191 -0.20 5.46 -13.23
C LEU A 191 0.42 5.03 -11.91
N ALA A 192 1.44 5.78 -11.51
CA ALA A 192 2.14 5.58 -10.26
C ALA A 192 1.34 6.14 -9.09
N THR A 193 1.04 5.29 -8.10
CA THR A 193 0.31 5.69 -6.89
C THR A 193 1.22 5.65 -5.67
N THR A 194 1.03 6.59 -4.73
CA THR A 194 1.72 6.62 -3.43
C THR A 194 0.72 6.50 -2.28
N GLU A 195 1.10 5.79 -1.22
CA GLU A 195 0.33 5.81 0.02
C GLU A 195 0.59 7.14 0.76
N ILE A 196 -0.46 7.92 0.97
CA ILE A 196 -0.39 9.24 1.62
C ILE A 196 -0.73 9.15 3.10
N PHE A 197 -1.76 8.37 3.43
CA PHE A 197 -2.20 8.16 4.81
C PHE A 197 -2.85 6.80 4.94
N LYS A 198 -2.92 6.31 6.17
CA LYS A 198 -3.66 5.10 6.55
C LYS A 198 -4.41 5.35 7.86
N ALA A 199 -5.69 4.99 7.91
CA ALA A 199 -6.53 5.08 9.10
C ALA A 199 -7.44 3.86 9.19
N LEU A 200 -7.37 3.11 10.29
CA LEU A 200 -8.30 2.06 10.62
C LEU A 200 -9.53 2.65 11.32
N ALA A 201 -10.76 2.34 10.88
CA ALA A 201 -11.97 2.73 11.61
C ALA A 201 -12.29 1.74 12.74
N ASN A 202 -11.51 1.83 13.81
CA ASN A 202 -11.76 1.06 15.01
C ASN A 202 -12.96 1.66 15.76
N PRO A 203 -14.07 0.90 15.97
CA PRO A 203 -15.31 1.41 16.55
C PRO A 203 -15.15 1.89 18.01
N MET A 204 -14.05 1.52 18.68
CA MET A 204 -13.78 1.89 20.07
C MET A 204 -12.95 3.15 20.21
N VAL A 205 -12.10 3.49 19.23
CA VAL A 205 -11.11 4.58 19.35
C VAL A 205 -11.09 5.53 18.14
N GLY A 206 -12.00 5.36 17.19
CA GLY A 206 -12.14 6.24 16.04
C GLY A 206 -11.29 5.83 14.83
N ALA A 207 -11.26 6.72 13.83
CA ALA A 207 -10.43 6.65 12.64
C ALA A 207 -9.61 7.94 12.56
N ALA A 208 -8.33 7.89 12.89
CA ALA A 208 -7.45 9.04 12.77
C ALA A 208 -6.16 8.64 12.04
N ALA A 209 -5.89 9.27 10.90
CA ALA A 209 -4.63 9.08 10.20
C ALA A 209 -3.58 10.08 10.70
N HIS A 210 -2.35 9.62 10.86
CA HIS A 210 -1.21 10.52 10.88
C HIS A 210 -0.87 10.92 9.45
N LEU A 211 -0.80 12.23 9.19
CA LEU A 211 -0.31 12.74 7.92
C LEU A 211 1.21 12.94 7.95
N PRO A 212 1.93 12.53 6.90
CA PRO A 212 3.28 13.02 6.64
C PRO A 212 3.31 14.55 6.51
N SER A 213 4.39 15.17 6.97
CA SER A 213 4.67 16.56 6.63
C SER A 213 5.01 16.68 5.14
N GLY A 214 4.58 17.77 4.49
CA GLY A 214 4.96 18.05 3.10
C GLY A 214 4.22 17.23 2.03
N LEU A 215 2.94 16.91 2.26
CA LEU A 215 2.13 16.19 1.26
C LEU A 215 2.23 16.82 -0.14
N PRO A 216 2.57 16.04 -1.18
CA PRO A 216 2.60 16.56 -2.54
C PRO A 216 1.21 17.12 -2.90
N HIS A 217 1.19 18.27 -3.58
CA HIS A 217 -0.07 18.77 -4.14
C HIS A 217 -0.45 17.86 -5.29
N ASN A 218 -1.58 17.18 -5.16
CA ASN A 218 -2.08 16.23 -6.15
C ASN A 218 -2.79 16.94 -7.32
N ASN A 219 -2.32 18.15 -7.69
CA ASN A 219 -2.84 18.89 -8.85
C ASN A 219 -2.49 18.20 -10.18
N SER A 220 -1.51 17.29 -10.15
CA SER A 220 -1.12 16.41 -11.25
C SER A 220 -1.74 15.01 -11.13
N ALA A 221 -2.81 14.83 -10.34
CA ALA A 221 -3.49 13.54 -10.24
C ALA A 221 -4.03 13.11 -11.62
N HIS A 222 -3.58 11.96 -12.10
CA HIS A 222 -4.10 11.38 -13.33
C HIS A 222 -5.51 10.83 -13.08
N ALA A 223 -6.43 11.15 -13.99
CA ALA A 223 -7.77 10.59 -13.93
C ALA A 223 -7.70 9.12 -14.38
N LEU A 224 -8.13 8.20 -13.51
CA LEU A 224 -8.44 6.83 -13.89
C LEU A 224 -9.69 6.88 -14.77
N SER A 225 -9.48 6.70 -16.07
CA SER A 225 -10.58 6.57 -17.03
C SER A 225 -11.34 5.26 -16.79
N ARG A 226 -12.49 5.12 -17.44
CA ARG A 226 -13.26 3.88 -17.40
C ARG A 226 -12.44 2.69 -17.94
N GLU A 227 -11.67 2.91 -18.99
CA GLU A 227 -10.81 1.88 -19.59
C GLU A 227 -9.73 1.42 -18.60
N ALA A 228 -9.08 2.36 -17.90
CA ALA A 228 -8.10 2.03 -16.86
C ALA A 228 -8.73 1.33 -15.64
N ALA A 229 -9.99 1.63 -15.35
CA ALA A 229 -10.78 0.93 -14.33
C ALA A 229 -11.13 -0.50 -14.77
N ASP A 230 -11.53 -0.70 -16.03
CA ASP A 230 -11.80 -2.03 -16.59
C ASP A 230 -10.52 -2.89 -16.66
N GLU A 231 -9.37 -2.29 -17.03
CA GLU A 231 -8.07 -2.98 -16.96
C GLU A 231 -7.69 -3.32 -15.50
N LEU A 232 -8.08 -2.50 -14.53
CA LEU A 232 -7.81 -2.77 -13.11
C LEU A 232 -8.55 -4.02 -12.64
N ASP A 233 -9.80 -4.22 -13.07
CA ASP A 233 -10.57 -5.43 -12.81
C ASP A 233 -9.91 -6.68 -13.42
N GLU A 234 -9.18 -6.51 -14.53
CA GLU A 234 -8.41 -7.57 -15.17
C GLU A 234 -7.11 -7.91 -14.42
N TRP A 235 -6.37 -6.89 -13.99
CA TRP A 235 -5.05 -7.07 -13.37
C TRP A 235 -5.11 -7.45 -11.90
N LEU A 236 -6.06 -6.90 -11.15
CA LEU A 236 -6.09 -7.09 -9.71
C LEU A 236 -6.21 -8.57 -9.31
N PRO A 237 -7.08 -9.42 -9.88
CA PRO A 237 -7.12 -10.84 -9.51
C PRO A 237 -5.80 -11.57 -9.78
N ARG A 238 -5.08 -11.19 -10.84
CA ARG A 238 -3.76 -11.78 -11.16
C ARG A 238 -2.71 -11.34 -10.16
N VAL A 239 -2.71 -10.06 -9.79
CA VAL A 239 -1.81 -9.52 -8.78
C VAL A 239 -2.16 -10.06 -7.39
N ALA A 240 -3.42 -10.26 -7.05
CA ALA A 240 -3.86 -10.85 -5.78
C ALA A 240 -3.32 -12.28 -5.61
N ASN A 241 -3.36 -13.08 -6.67
CA ASN A 241 -2.87 -14.46 -6.69
C ASN A 241 -1.38 -14.59 -7.06
N MET A 242 -0.67 -13.47 -7.15
CA MET A 242 0.75 -13.48 -7.53
C MET A 242 1.59 -14.13 -6.42
N PRO A 243 2.50 -15.06 -6.77
CA PRO A 243 3.29 -15.80 -5.80
C PRO A 243 4.41 -14.96 -5.19
N ASP A 244 4.84 -15.33 -3.97
CA ASP A 244 5.72 -14.51 -3.12
C ASP A 244 7.07 -14.14 -3.76
N GLN A 245 7.62 -14.99 -4.63
CA GLN A 245 8.88 -14.69 -5.32
C GLN A 245 8.80 -13.45 -6.21
N LEU A 246 7.61 -13.02 -6.61
CA LEU A 246 7.40 -11.83 -7.43
C LEU A 246 7.14 -10.56 -6.59
N LEU A 247 6.97 -10.68 -5.27
CA LEU A 247 6.70 -9.53 -4.39
C LEU A 247 7.87 -8.55 -4.31
N LEU A 248 9.11 -9.05 -4.25
CA LEU A 248 10.28 -8.16 -4.22
C LEU A 248 10.43 -7.37 -5.53
N PRO A 249 10.39 -8.00 -6.72
CA PRO A 249 10.32 -7.30 -8.00
C PRO A 249 9.18 -6.27 -8.07
N MET A 250 7.99 -6.65 -7.59
CA MET A 250 6.81 -5.77 -7.56
C MET A 250 7.09 -4.52 -6.74
N ARG A 251 7.54 -4.67 -5.48
CA ARG A 251 7.88 -3.56 -4.58
C ARG A 251 8.93 -2.62 -5.17
N ARG A 252 9.95 -3.19 -5.85
CA ARG A 252 10.99 -2.41 -6.53
C ARG A 252 10.42 -1.59 -7.68
N LEU A 253 9.51 -2.17 -8.46
CA LEU A 253 8.86 -1.44 -9.54
C LEU A 253 7.94 -0.32 -9.01
N ILE A 254 7.14 -0.59 -7.98
CA ILE A 254 6.31 0.43 -7.32
C ILE A 254 7.17 1.61 -6.86
N ARG A 255 8.30 1.32 -6.18
CA ARG A 255 9.23 2.35 -5.70
C ARG A 255 9.79 3.18 -6.84
N ALA A 256 10.28 2.54 -7.89
CA ALA A 256 10.82 3.22 -9.06
C ALA A 256 9.76 4.11 -9.73
N ALA A 257 8.54 3.60 -9.88
CA ALA A 257 7.46 4.34 -10.54
C ALA A 257 6.95 5.52 -9.71
N ALA A 258 6.82 5.38 -8.38
CA ALA A 258 6.02 6.29 -7.56
C ALA A 258 6.78 7.01 -6.43
N GLU A 259 7.85 6.43 -5.88
CA GLU A 259 8.43 6.88 -4.60
C GLU A 259 9.84 7.48 -4.73
N ARG A 260 10.55 7.21 -5.83
CA ARG A 260 11.91 7.71 -6.05
C ARG A 260 11.89 9.03 -6.81
N ASP A 261 12.32 10.09 -6.15
CA ASP A 261 12.57 11.39 -6.78
C ASP A 261 13.91 11.41 -7.54
N ASP A 262 14.94 10.77 -6.98
CA ASP A 262 16.25 10.67 -7.61
C ASP A 262 16.23 9.69 -8.79
N PRO A 263 16.65 10.11 -10.01
CA PRO A 263 16.56 9.27 -11.20
C PRO A 263 17.57 8.11 -11.19
N VAL A 264 18.67 8.18 -10.43
CA VAL A 264 19.61 7.07 -10.26
C VAL A 264 18.98 5.98 -9.41
N ASP A 265 18.39 6.34 -8.28
CA ASP A 265 17.68 5.39 -7.43
C ASP A 265 16.49 4.75 -8.16
N ARG A 266 15.74 5.55 -8.93
CA ARG A 266 14.67 5.05 -9.81
C ARG A 266 15.18 4.01 -10.80
N LEU A 267 16.28 4.32 -11.50
CA LEU A 267 16.91 3.41 -12.45
C LEU A 267 17.36 2.10 -11.77
N ILE A 268 17.99 2.21 -10.59
CA ILE A 268 18.47 1.05 -9.83
C ILE A 268 17.29 0.16 -9.44
N ASP A 269 16.23 0.72 -8.85
CA ASP A 269 15.06 -0.05 -8.42
C ASP A 269 14.35 -0.72 -9.62
N ALA A 270 14.20 -0.03 -10.75
CA ALA A 270 13.61 -0.62 -11.96
C ALA A 270 14.43 -1.81 -12.50
N VAL A 271 15.76 -1.70 -12.53
CA VAL A 271 16.63 -2.80 -12.96
C VAL A 271 16.64 -3.95 -11.95
N ILE A 272 16.55 -3.68 -10.64
CA ILE A 272 16.40 -4.75 -9.64
C ILE A 272 15.09 -5.52 -9.86
N ALA A 273 14.02 -4.84 -10.28
CA ALA A 273 12.78 -5.52 -10.63
C ALA A 273 13.00 -6.53 -11.79
N TRP A 274 13.76 -6.15 -12.82
CA TRP A 274 14.15 -7.06 -13.90
C TRP A 274 14.97 -8.25 -13.40
N GLU A 275 15.93 -8.00 -12.50
CA GLU A 275 16.80 -9.02 -11.92
C GLU A 275 16.00 -10.03 -11.08
N GLY A 276 15.00 -9.61 -10.31
CA GLY A 276 14.18 -10.59 -9.59
C GLY A 276 13.17 -11.33 -10.48
N LEU A 277 12.89 -10.84 -11.69
CA LEU A 277 12.13 -11.59 -12.69
C LEU A 277 12.97 -12.65 -13.42
N PHE A 278 14.20 -12.33 -13.82
CA PHE A 278 15.01 -13.19 -14.72
C PHE A 278 16.48 -13.36 -14.33
N GLY A 279 16.94 -12.69 -13.28
CA GLY A 279 18.36 -12.67 -12.91
C GLY A 279 18.78 -13.88 -12.11
N ALA A 280 19.91 -14.46 -12.49
CA ALA A 280 20.62 -15.46 -11.70
C ALA A 280 22.14 -15.41 -11.94
N ASN A 281 22.92 -15.88 -10.97
CA ASN A 281 24.36 -16.02 -11.12
C ASN A 281 24.72 -17.36 -11.81
N PRO A 282 25.75 -17.40 -12.68
CA PRO A 282 26.52 -16.29 -13.26
C PRO A 282 25.81 -15.64 -14.47
N GLU A 283 26.33 -14.48 -14.94
CA GLU A 283 25.92 -13.77 -16.17
C GLU A 283 24.53 -13.09 -16.13
N ILE A 284 24.16 -12.51 -14.99
CA ILE A 284 22.88 -11.81 -14.77
C ILE A 284 22.51 -10.86 -15.92
N LYS A 285 23.46 -10.03 -16.38
CA LYS A 285 23.20 -9.06 -17.45
C LYS A 285 22.64 -9.73 -18.70
N PHE A 286 23.32 -10.76 -19.21
CA PHE A 286 22.91 -11.43 -20.45
C PHE A 286 21.55 -12.12 -20.29
N GLN A 287 21.35 -12.84 -19.18
CA GLN A 287 20.09 -13.53 -18.88
C GLN A 287 18.90 -12.58 -18.79
N VAL A 288 19.07 -11.47 -18.07
CA VAL A 288 18.00 -10.47 -17.89
C VAL A 288 17.69 -9.79 -19.22
N THR A 289 18.70 -9.25 -19.91
CA THR A 289 18.45 -8.50 -21.15
C THR A 289 17.97 -9.38 -22.29
N GLY A 290 18.45 -10.63 -22.35
CA GLY A 290 18.02 -11.61 -23.35
C GLY A 290 16.60 -12.11 -23.10
N ALA A 291 16.25 -12.42 -21.85
CA ALA A 291 14.89 -12.87 -21.53
C ALA A 291 13.86 -11.77 -21.82
N ILE A 292 14.12 -10.53 -21.39
CA ILE A 292 13.20 -9.41 -21.67
C ILE A 292 13.03 -9.19 -23.17
N SER A 293 14.12 -9.23 -23.96
CA SER A 293 14.00 -9.00 -25.40
C SER A 293 13.25 -10.12 -26.12
N VAL A 294 13.44 -11.38 -25.72
CA VAL A 294 12.69 -12.52 -26.28
C VAL A 294 11.21 -12.48 -25.88
N LEU A 295 10.91 -12.09 -24.63
CA LEU A 295 9.54 -12.00 -24.13
C LEU A 295 8.73 -10.89 -24.80
N LEU A 296 9.31 -9.71 -24.98
CA LEU A 296 8.60 -8.56 -25.55
C LEU A 296 8.59 -8.55 -27.08
N GLU A 297 9.59 -9.14 -27.73
CA GLU A 297 9.73 -9.16 -29.20
C GLU A 297 9.83 -10.61 -29.70
N THR A 298 8.70 -11.34 -29.62
CA THR A 298 8.61 -12.79 -29.88
C THR A 298 8.80 -13.17 -31.36
N GLU A 299 8.41 -12.30 -32.29
CA GLU A 299 8.40 -12.60 -33.73
C GLU A 299 9.47 -11.85 -34.52
N ASP A 300 9.87 -10.65 -34.10
CA ASP A 300 10.75 -9.77 -34.86
C ASP A 300 12.19 -9.79 -34.33
N MET A 301 13.07 -10.50 -35.03
CA MET A 301 14.49 -10.59 -34.68
C MET A 301 15.21 -9.24 -34.71
N THR A 302 14.81 -8.33 -35.60
CA THR A 302 15.44 -7.01 -35.73
C THR A 302 15.08 -6.14 -34.52
N LYS A 303 13.80 -6.09 -34.15
CA LYS A 303 13.35 -5.40 -32.94
C LYS A 303 13.94 -6.02 -31.68
N ARG A 304 13.97 -7.35 -31.59
CA ARG A 304 14.61 -8.06 -30.48
C ARG A 304 16.08 -7.68 -30.30
N SER A 305 16.84 -7.66 -31.40
CA SER A 305 18.25 -7.25 -31.36
C SER A 305 18.40 -5.80 -30.94
N ALA A 306 17.55 -4.90 -31.43
CA ALA A 306 17.57 -3.48 -31.05
C ALA A 306 17.24 -3.29 -29.56
N LEU A 307 16.21 -3.97 -29.06
CA LEU A 307 15.80 -3.94 -27.67
C LEU A 307 16.88 -4.52 -26.75
N MET A 308 17.54 -5.61 -27.13
CA MET A 308 18.65 -6.18 -26.37
C MET A 308 19.82 -5.18 -26.21
N VAL A 309 20.15 -4.44 -27.28
CA VAL A 309 21.17 -3.38 -27.23
C VAL A 309 20.72 -2.24 -26.30
N GLU A 310 19.45 -1.84 -26.37
CA GLU A 310 18.87 -0.82 -25.49
C GLU A 310 18.98 -1.22 -24.01
N LEU A 311 18.48 -2.42 -23.67
CA LEU A 311 18.54 -3.00 -22.33
C LEU A 311 19.98 -3.09 -21.83
N GLY A 312 20.92 -3.48 -22.70
CA GLY A 312 22.35 -3.55 -22.39
C GLY A 312 22.96 -2.20 -21.99
N LYS A 313 22.47 -1.09 -22.57
CA LYS A 313 22.87 0.28 -22.21
C LYS A 313 22.28 0.69 -20.85
N ILE A 314 21.00 0.44 -20.61
CA ILE A 314 20.33 0.74 -19.34
C ILE A 314 20.99 -0.03 -18.19
N TYR A 315 21.21 -1.34 -18.37
CA TYR A 315 21.87 -2.18 -17.38
C TYR A 315 23.32 -1.74 -17.12
N GLY A 316 24.05 -1.35 -18.19
CA GLY A 316 25.38 -0.78 -18.07
C GLY A 316 25.42 0.48 -17.21
N MET A 317 24.45 1.39 -17.41
CA MET A 317 24.33 2.61 -16.61
C MET A 317 24.08 2.31 -15.13
N ARG A 318 23.19 1.36 -14.80
CA ARG A 318 22.99 0.88 -13.42
C ARG A 318 24.28 0.33 -12.82
N SER A 319 25.03 -0.49 -13.57
CA SER A 319 26.30 -1.04 -13.11
C SER A 319 27.30 0.06 -12.77
N THR A 320 27.40 1.10 -13.62
CA THR A 320 28.28 2.26 -13.39
C THR A 320 27.97 2.96 -12.07
N PHE A 321 26.69 3.23 -11.78
CA PHE A 321 26.29 3.90 -10.54
C PHE A 321 26.49 3.03 -9.30
N VAL A 322 26.12 1.74 -9.35
CA VAL A 322 26.26 0.83 -8.21
C VAL A 322 27.74 0.60 -7.83
N HIS A 323 28.66 0.66 -8.79
CA HIS A 323 30.09 0.57 -8.53
C HIS A 323 30.77 1.94 -8.27
N GLY A 324 30.00 3.03 -8.20
CA GLY A 324 30.51 4.38 -7.94
C GLY A 324 31.43 4.92 -9.03
N SER A 325 31.35 4.37 -10.24
CA SER A 325 32.25 4.70 -11.36
C SER A 325 31.73 5.80 -12.28
N GLY A 326 30.54 6.35 -12.00
CA GLY A 326 29.99 7.49 -12.72
C GLY A 326 29.16 8.36 -11.79
N GLN A 327 29.12 9.66 -12.08
CA GLN A 327 28.36 10.66 -11.33
C GLN A 327 27.36 11.36 -12.24
N VAL A 328 26.20 11.69 -11.68
CA VAL A 328 25.21 12.50 -12.40
C VAL A 328 25.81 13.87 -12.68
N GLY A 329 25.74 14.31 -13.93
CA GLY A 329 26.36 15.55 -14.39
C GLY A 329 27.64 15.34 -15.21
N ASP A 330 28.17 14.12 -15.28
CA ASP A 330 29.23 13.79 -16.23
C ASP A 330 28.74 13.99 -17.68
N LYS A 331 29.63 14.35 -18.61
CA LYS A 331 29.29 14.64 -20.02
C LYS A 331 28.51 13.51 -20.72
N LYS A 332 28.64 12.26 -20.26
CA LYS A 332 27.93 11.08 -20.78
C LYS A 332 26.73 10.64 -19.91
N LEU A 333 26.54 11.25 -18.74
CA LEU A 333 25.52 10.94 -17.74
C LEU A 333 24.82 12.24 -17.30
N SER A 334 24.28 12.98 -18.28
CA SER A 334 23.45 14.14 -17.96
C SER A 334 22.20 13.70 -17.18
N ILE A 335 21.69 14.58 -16.32
CA ILE A 335 20.48 14.33 -15.53
C ILE A 335 19.29 13.93 -16.41
N GLU A 336 19.15 14.58 -17.57
CA GLU A 336 18.11 14.28 -18.56
C GLU A 336 18.25 12.86 -19.09
N THR A 337 19.45 12.45 -19.51
CA THR A 337 19.71 11.10 -20.02
C THR A 337 19.41 10.05 -18.96
N VAL A 338 19.80 10.28 -17.71
CA VAL A 338 19.55 9.35 -16.60
C VAL A 338 18.05 9.25 -16.34
N SER A 339 17.34 10.38 -16.31
CA SER A 339 15.89 10.43 -16.10
C SER A 339 15.12 9.70 -17.20
N GLU A 340 15.46 9.94 -18.48
CA GLU A 340 14.87 9.24 -19.62
C GLU A 340 15.09 7.73 -19.54
N ARG A 341 16.32 7.30 -19.21
CA ARG A 341 16.66 5.88 -19.08
C ARG A 341 15.98 5.23 -17.89
N ALA A 342 15.82 5.95 -16.79
CA ALA A 342 15.10 5.49 -15.61
C ALA A 342 13.62 5.29 -15.93
N MET A 343 12.98 6.24 -16.59
CA MET A 343 11.57 6.12 -17.00
C MET A 343 11.38 4.97 -17.99
N ARG A 344 12.27 4.88 -19.00
CA ARG A 344 12.25 3.77 -19.95
C ARG A 344 12.43 2.42 -19.27
N ALA A 345 13.25 2.34 -18.22
CA ALA A 345 13.43 1.12 -17.46
C ALA A 345 12.14 0.71 -16.71
N VAL A 346 11.42 1.68 -16.13
CA VAL A 346 10.11 1.48 -15.50
C VAL A 346 9.09 0.99 -16.53
N THR A 347 8.98 1.65 -17.68
CA THR A 347 8.08 1.24 -18.78
C THR A 347 8.31 -0.20 -19.20
N LEU A 348 9.57 -0.58 -19.45
CA LEU A 348 9.93 -1.94 -19.82
C LEU A 348 9.62 -2.95 -18.71
N ALA A 349 9.83 -2.58 -17.43
CA ALA A 349 9.46 -3.44 -16.31
C ALA A 349 7.93 -3.68 -16.26
N ILE A 350 7.11 -2.65 -16.49
CA ILE A 350 5.65 -2.77 -16.53
C ILE A 350 5.24 -3.74 -17.65
N MET A 351 5.76 -3.54 -18.88
CA MET A 351 5.48 -4.43 -20.01
C MET A 351 5.83 -5.88 -19.70
N VAL A 352 7.03 -6.11 -19.16
CA VAL A 352 7.50 -7.45 -18.79
C VAL A 352 6.59 -8.09 -17.73
N PHE A 353 6.19 -7.34 -16.71
CA PHE A 353 5.29 -7.87 -15.69
C PHE A 353 3.93 -8.24 -16.26
N ARG A 354 3.37 -7.42 -17.15
CA ARG A 354 2.12 -7.74 -17.85
C ARG A 354 2.25 -9.09 -18.57
N GLU A 355 3.30 -9.25 -19.37
CA GLU A 355 3.56 -10.50 -20.09
C GLU A 355 3.81 -11.71 -19.18
N VAL A 356 4.57 -11.55 -18.09
CA VAL A 356 4.82 -12.63 -17.13
C VAL A 356 3.52 -13.05 -16.45
N LEU A 357 2.70 -12.11 -15.99
CA LEU A 357 1.47 -12.41 -15.26
C LEU A 357 0.34 -12.95 -16.14
N GLN A 358 0.37 -12.67 -17.45
CA GLN A 358 -0.52 -13.31 -18.42
C GLN A 358 -0.18 -14.78 -18.69
N ARG A 359 0.96 -15.25 -18.19
CA ARG A 359 1.54 -16.56 -18.50
C ARG A 359 1.67 -17.43 -17.27
N PRO A 360 0.67 -18.27 -16.97
CA PRO A 360 0.70 -19.16 -15.80
C PRO A 360 1.96 -20.04 -15.74
N ASP A 361 2.47 -20.41 -16.91
CA ASP A 361 3.65 -21.25 -17.08
C ASP A 361 4.98 -20.55 -16.71
N LEU A 362 4.99 -19.21 -16.62
CA LEU A 362 6.11 -18.40 -16.12
C LEU A 362 5.90 -17.99 -14.65
N VAL A 363 4.66 -17.69 -14.27
CA VAL A 363 4.29 -17.36 -12.88
C VAL A 363 4.59 -18.51 -11.93
N ALA A 364 4.29 -19.75 -12.35
CA ALA A 364 4.50 -20.95 -11.55
C ALA A 364 5.99 -21.26 -11.27
N ILE A 365 6.92 -20.66 -12.00
CA ILE A 365 8.35 -20.89 -11.81
C ILE A 365 8.84 -20.05 -10.62
N THR A 366 9.28 -20.72 -9.56
CA THR A 366 9.80 -20.05 -8.35
C THR A 366 11.16 -19.40 -8.59
N GLU A 367 12.08 -20.09 -9.28
CA GLU A 367 13.43 -19.59 -9.52
C GLU A 367 13.49 -18.67 -10.76
N SER A 368 13.94 -17.43 -10.57
CA SER A 368 14.17 -16.45 -11.65
C SER A 368 15.07 -17.01 -12.76
N LYS A 369 16.07 -17.83 -12.41
CA LYS A 369 16.96 -18.52 -13.36
C LYS A 369 16.19 -19.41 -14.33
N LEU A 370 15.34 -20.28 -13.80
CA LEU A 370 14.57 -21.23 -14.58
C LEU A 370 13.55 -20.49 -15.46
N ARG A 371 13.00 -19.38 -14.95
CA ARG A 371 12.09 -18.52 -15.71
C ARG A 371 12.81 -17.88 -16.90
N SER A 372 14.00 -17.33 -16.69
CA SER A 372 14.85 -16.78 -17.76
C SER A 372 15.23 -17.83 -18.81
N GLN A 373 15.67 -19.01 -18.36
CA GLN A 373 16.02 -20.11 -19.27
C GLN A 373 14.84 -20.52 -20.14
N LYS A 374 13.66 -20.66 -19.56
CA LYS A 374 12.45 -20.98 -20.31
C LYS A 374 12.15 -19.94 -21.38
N VAL A 375 12.19 -18.66 -21.02
CA VAL A 375 12.00 -17.55 -21.97
C VAL A 375 13.02 -17.61 -23.11
N LEU A 376 14.31 -17.76 -22.78
CA LEU A 376 15.40 -17.78 -23.77
C LEU A 376 15.34 -18.97 -24.74
N LEU A 377 14.70 -20.07 -24.34
CA LEU A 377 14.46 -21.22 -25.21
C LEU A 377 13.30 -21.00 -26.20
N GLY A 378 12.71 -19.80 -26.22
CA GLY A 378 11.55 -19.48 -27.07
C GLY A 378 10.22 -19.87 -26.42
N PHE A 379 10.26 -20.09 -25.10
CA PHE A 379 9.22 -20.64 -24.23
C PHE A 379 9.02 -22.15 -24.30
#